data_AF-A0A261WKU2-F1
#
_entry.id   AF-A0A261WKU2-F1
#
_cell.length_a   1.000
_cell.length_b   1.000
_cell.length_c   1.000
_cell.angle_alpha   90.00
_cell.angle_beta   90.00
_cell.angle_gamma   90.00
#
_symmetry.space_group_name_H-M   'P 1'
#
loop_
_entity.id
_entity.type
_entity.pdbx_description
1 polymer ?
#
loop_
_entity_poly.entity_id
_entity_poly.type
_entity_poly.pdbx_seq_one_letter_code
_entity_poly.pdbx_strand_id
1 'polypeptide(L)' 'QQAAAQTSQSVLQPYINIPPTITVPAGSRVRIYVNKDLDFTAIYKDEIDGAKRGDGVTFIQ' A
#
# COMPACT_ATOMS: atom_id res chain seq x y z
N GLN A 1 -48.23 10.75 -10.49
CA GLN A 1 -46.83 10.92 -10.04
C GLN A 1 -46.40 9.88 -8.99
N GLN A 2 -47.29 9.37 -8.12
CA GLN A 2 -46.94 8.36 -7.09
C GLN A 2 -46.48 6.98 -7.63
N ALA A 3 -47.06 6.50 -8.74
CA ALA A 3 -46.67 5.23 -9.34
C ALA A 3 -45.20 5.20 -9.82
N ALA A 4 -44.71 6.35 -10.34
CA ALA A 4 -43.32 6.47 -10.76
C ALA A 4 -42.36 6.35 -9.56
N ALA A 5 -42.71 6.95 -8.42
CA ALA A 5 -41.89 6.88 -7.20
C ALA A 5 -41.80 5.43 -6.65
N GLN A 6 -42.91 4.69 -6.64
CA GLN A 6 -42.91 3.29 -6.21
C GLN A 6 -42.09 2.39 -7.14
N THR A 7 -42.21 2.59 -8.45
CA THR A 7 -41.43 1.85 -9.45
C THR A 7 -39.94 2.20 -9.37
N SER A 8 -39.57 3.47 -9.15
CA SER A 8 -38.18 3.84 -8.93
C SER A 8 -37.60 3.17 -7.68
N GLN A 9 -38.38 3.06 -6.60
CA GLN A 9 -37.91 2.42 -5.37
C GLN A 9 -37.62 0.92 -5.57
N SER A 10 -38.46 0.21 -6.33
CA SER A 10 -38.25 -1.22 -6.61
C SER A 10 -37.11 -1.47 -7.59
N VAL A 11 -36.97 -0.61 -8.61
CA VAL A 11 -35.91 -0.72 -9.61
C VAL A 11 -34.54 -0.40 -9.04
N LEU A 12 -34.44 0.56 -8.11
CA LEU A 12 -33.14 0.96 -7.54
C LEU A 12 -32.65 0.03 -6.42
N GLN A 13 -33.54 -0.74 -5.79
CA GLN A 13 -33.22 -1.66 -4.68
C GLN A 13 -32.06 -2.65 -4.96
N PRO A 14 -31.96 -3.27 -6.15
CA PRO A 14 -30.82 -4.14 -6.45
C PRO A 14 -29.49 -3.39 -6.60
N TYR A 15 -29.53 -2.11 -6.99
CA TYR A 15 -28.33 -1.33 -7.33
C TYR A 15 -27.69 -0.65 -6.12
N ILE A 16 -28.42 -0.43 -5.02
CA ILE A 16 -27.87 0.24 -3.82
C ILE A 16 -26.74 -0.55 -3.15
N ASN A 17 -26.68 -1.86 -3.38
CA ASN A 17 -25.68 -2.75 -2.77
C ASN A 17 -24.50 -3.06 -3.69
N ILE A 18 -24.46 -2.46 -4.89
CA ILE A 18 -23.31 -2.62 -5.78
C ILE A 18 -22.12 -1.87 -5.17
N PRO A 19 -21.03 -2.56 -4.79
CA PRO A 19 -19.87 -1.90 -4.23
C PRO A 19 -19.26 -0.92 -5.24
N PRO A 20 -18.80 0.27 -4.80
CA PRO A 20 -18.13 1.19 -5.69
C PRO A 20 -16.75 0.67 -6.08
N THR A 21 -16.31 1.00 -7.29
CA THR A 21 -14.92 0.83 -7.69
C THR A 21 -14.05 1.91 -7.05
N ILE A 22 -12.96 1.52 -6.38
CA ILE A 22 -11.95 2.43 -5.88
C ILE A 22 -10.79 2.49 -6.88
N THR A 23 -10.50 3.69 -7.39
CA THR A 23 -9.40 3.91 -8.33
C THR A 23 -8.25 4.63 -7.63
N VAL A 24 -7.04 4.06 -7.71
CA VAL A 24 -5.80 4.71 -7.27
C VAL A 24 -5.00 5.09 -8.53
N PRO A 25 -4.88 6.40 -8.85
CA PRO A 25 -4.14 6.84 -10.03
C PRO A 25 -2.66 6.41 -10.01
N ALA A 26 -2.08 6.22 -11.18
CA ALA A 26 -0.65 5.96 -11.32
C ALA A 26 0.17 7.10 -10.68
N GLY A 27 1.25 6.74 -10.00
CA GLY A 27 2.10 7.69 -9.28
C GLY A 27 1.54 8.19 -7.94
N SER A 28 0.36 7.70 -7.51
CA SER A 28 -0.15 7.98 -6.15
C SER A 28 0.85 7.51 -5.10
N ARG A 29 1.26 8.42 -4.21
CA ARG A 29 2.21 8.11 -3.13
C ARG A 29 1.55 7.21 -2.09
N VAL A 30 2.21 6.11 -1.76
CA VAL A 30 1.78 5.20 -0.69
C VAL A 30 2.82 5.17 0.42
N ARG A 31 2.36 4.91 1.64
CA ARG A 31 3.23 4.63 2.79
C ARG A 31 3.06 3.17 3.17
N ILE A 32 4.16 2.44 3.20
CA ILE A 32 4.17 1.02 3.56
C ILE A 32 4.57 0.92 5.03
N TYR A 33 3.73 0.26 5.82
CA TYR A 33 4.05 -0.12 7.19
C TYR A 33 4.59 -1.54 7.18
N VAL A 34 5.79 -1.74 7.70
CA VAL A 34 6.37 -3.07 7.84
C VAL A 34 5.80 -3.71 9.11
N ASN A 35 5.37 -4.98 9.00
CA ASN A 35 4.77 -5.71 10.11
C ASN A 35 5.80 -6.44 11.01
N LYS A 36 7.08 -6.37 10.67
CA LYS A 36 8.19 -6.98 11.40
C LYS A 36 9.51 -6.30 11.05
N ASP A 37 10.53 -6.55 11.85
CA ASP A 37 11.88 -6.07 11.55
C ASP A 37 12.46 -6.76 10.32
N LEU A 38 13.20 -5.98 9.52
CA LEU A 38 13.94 -6.46 8.36
C LEU A 38 15.42 -6.49 8.72
N ASP A 39 16.00 -7.69 8.77
CA ASP A 39 17.43 -7.86 8.99
C ASP A 39 18.16 -7.98 7.64
N PHE A 40 19.02 -7.00 7.35
CA PHE A 40 19.83 -6.95 6.15
C PHE A 40 21.30 -7.36 6.40
N THR A 41 21.63 -7.81 7.61
CA THR A 41 23.02 -8.12 8.01
C THR A 41 23.69 -9.14 7.09
N ALA A 42 22.95 -10.16 6.64
CA ALA A 42 23.48 -11.17 5.74
C ALA A 42 23.77 -10.63 4.33
N ILE A 43 23.02 -9.62 3.88
CA ILE A 43 23.15 -9.04 2.54
C ILE A 43 24.37 -8.14 2.48
N TYR A 44 24.61 -7.35 3.53
CA TYR A 44 25.66 -6.33 3.58
C TYR A 44 26.87 -6.74 4.43
N LYS A 45 27.10 -8.05 4.55
CA LYS A 45 28.10 -8.60 5.48
C LYS A 45 29.52 -8.10 5.16
N ASP A 46 29.87 -8.03 3.89
CA ASP A 46 31.22 -7.67 3.45
C ASP A 46 31.49 -6.17 3.65
N GLU A 47 30.50 -5.32 3.42
CA GLU A 47 30.53 -3.88 3.68
C GLU A 47 30.62 -3.61 5.20
N ILE A 48 29.83 -4.35 6.00
CA ILE A 48 29.87 -4.29 7.46
C ILE A 48 31.25 -4.72 7.98
N ASP A 49 31.80 -5.81 7.47
CA ASP A 49 33.11 -6.31 7.89
C ASP A 49 34.26 -5.42 7.38
N GLY A 50 34.09 -4.77 6.21
CA GLY A 50 34.98 -3.74 5.70
C GLY A 50 35.01 -2.50 6.60
N ALA A 51 33.85 -2.03 7.05
CA ALA A 51 33.72 -0.89 7.95
C ALA A 51 34.41 -1.12 9.31
N LYS A 52 34.40 -2.35 9.82
CA LYS A 52 35.07 -2.71 11.09
C LYS A 52 36.60 -2.66 11.01
N ARG A 53 37.18 -2.76 9.81
CA ARG A 53 38.64 -2.81 9.61
C ARG A 53 39.26 -1.43 9.38
N GLY A 54 38.46 -0.42 9.02
CA GLY A 54 38.91 0.95 8.79
C GLY A 54 38.48 1.87 9.94
N ASP A 55 39.33 2.82 10.32
CA ASP A 55 39.09 3.81 11.39
C ASP A 55 38.08 4.90 10.96
N GLY A 56 37.04 4.54 10.19
CA GLY A 56 36.15 5.49 9.52
C GLY A 56 34.79 4.93 9.08
N VAL A 57 33.87 5.84 8.75
CA VAL A 57 32.50 5.54 8.33
C VAL A 57 32.44 4.96 6.91
N THR A 58 31.71 3.86 6.72
CA THR A 58 31.44 3.25 5.40
C THR A 58 29.94 3.25 5.14
N PHE A 59 29.54 3.66 3.93
CA PHE A 59 28.14 3.66 3.51
C PHE A 59 27.78 2.33 2.87
N ILE A 60 26.65 1.76 3.28
CA ILE A 60 26.04 0.59 2.65
C ILE A 60 25.27 1.09 1.42
N GLN A 61 25.53 0.52 0.24
CA GLN A 61 24.85 0.86 -1.03
C GLN A 61 23.80 -0.17 -1.42
#